data_AF-C8JQS8-F1
#
_entry.id   AF-C8JQS8-F1
#
_cell.length_a   1.000
_cell.length_b   1.000
_cell.length_c   1.000
_cell.angle_alpha   90.00
_cell.angle_beta   90.00
_cell.angle_gamma   90.00
#
_symmetry.space_group_name_H-M   'P 1'
#
loop_
_entity.id
_entity.type
_entity.pdbx_description
1 polymer ?
#
loop_
_entity_poly.entity_id
_entity_poly.type
_entity_poly.pdbx_seq_one_letter_code
_entity_poly.pdbx_strand_id
1 'polypeptide(L)'
;MINPNPSHVKWSKNNSTGPHIQKKEVRNTIKQLLYQHKAKRNYIDYLCKTAVEQEIFNEADAEKIRSIYWKIDKAFYFGYLNILLLDPEYKEYKAQNVDPEGIVKLKVFSDKYLEDKKQDALLRWKYIDS
;
A
#
# COMPACT_ATOMS: atom_id res chain seq x y z
N MET A 1 9.78 2.10 44.80
CA MET A 1 8.77 1.10 44.41
C MET A 1 8.11 1.56 43.13
N ILE A 2 8.28 0.81 42.04
CA ILE A 2 7.77 1.15 40.70
C ILE A 2 6.27 0.82 40.68
N ASN A 3 5.44 1.83 40.44
CA ASN A 3 4.00 1.69 40.34
C ASN A 3 3.64 1.20 38.93
N PRO A 4 3.10 -0.02 38.75
CA PRO A 4 2.73 -0.53 37.44
C PRO A 4 1.24 -0.25 37.24
N ASN A 5 0.89 0.89 36.64
CA ASN A 5 -0.47 1.10 36.17
C ASN A 5 -0.50 1.98 34.91
N PRO A 6 -0.63 1.40 33.70
CA PRO A 6 -0.90 2.16 32.50
C PRO A 6 -2.40 2.46 32.41
N SER A 7 -2.96 3.18 33.40
CA SER A 7 -4.39 3.52 33.47
C SER A 7 -4.71 4.94 32.96
N HIS A 8 -3.80 5.58 32.23
CA HIS A 8 -4.00 6.96 31.80
C HIS A 8 -3.76 7.18 30.30
N VAL A 9 -4.48 6.44 29.46
CA VAL A 9 -5.05 7.10 28.27
C VAL A 9 -6.23 7.92 28.76
N LYS A 10 -5.95 9.14 29.22
CA LYS A 10 -6.98 10.14 29.49
C LYS A 10 -7.65 10.45 28.15
N TRP A 11 -8.81 9.83 27.91
CA TRP A 11 -9.75 10.28 26.89
C TRP A 11 -10.08 11.73 27.21
N SER A 12 -9.52 12.67 26.43
CA SER A 12 -9.75 14.09 26.66
C SER A 12 -11.25 14.34 26.51
N LYS A 13 -11.87 14.84 27.59
CA LYS A 13 -13.31 15.19 27.64
C LYS A 13 -13.65 16.46 26.85
N ASN A 14 -12.72 17.00 26.06
CA ASN A 14 -12.86 18.32 25.44
C ASN A 14 -13.16 18.29 23.93
N ASN A 15 -13.78 17.23 23.42
CA ASN A 15 -14.45 17.29 22.12
C ASN A 15 -15.94 17.04 22.32
N SER A 16 -16.75 18.04 21.96
CA SER A 16 -18.20 18.15 22.05
C SER A 16 -18.97 17.16 21.16
N THR A 17 -18.35 16.04 20.80
CA THR A 17 -18.95 14.92 20.07
C THR A 17 -18.85 13.69 20.96
N GLY A 18 -20.01 13.22 21.43
CA GLY A 18 -20.11 12.18 22.47
C GLY A 18 -19.29 10.91 22.17
N PRO A 19 -18.96 10.10 23.19
CA PRO A 19 -18.06 8.95 23.07
C PRO A 19 -18.45 7.93 21.98
N HIS A 20 -19.73 7.89 21.56
CA HIS A 20 -20.20 7.07 20.45
C HIS A 20 -19.70 7.55 19.08
N ILE A 21 -19.60 8.87 18.86
CA ILE A 21 -19.12 9.46 17.60
C ILE A 21 -17.63 9.11 17.41
N GLN A 22 -16.82 9.30 18.46
CA GLN A 22 -15.40 8.94 18.44
C GLN A 22 -15.18 7.44 18.16
N LYS A 23 -15.97 6.55 18.79
CA LYS A 23 -15.90 5.10 18.51
C LYS A 23 -16.26 4.75 17.07
N LYS A 24 -17.25 5.44 16.48
CA LYS A 24 -17.67 5.24 15.07
C LYS A 24 -16.57 5.71 14.12
N GLU A 25 -16.00 6.89 14.35
CA GLU A 25 -14.90 7.44 13.56
C GLU A 25 -13.68 6.50 13.59
N VAL A 26 -13.24 6.06 14.77
CA VAL A 26 -12.14 5.10 14.91
C VAL A 26 -12.42 3.81 14.14
N ARG A 27 -13.64 3.26 14.24
CA ARG A 27 -14.03 2.05 13.49
C ARG A 27 -13.96 2.27 11.98
N ASN A 28 -14.42 3.42 11.50
CA ASN A 28 -14.40 3.76 10.08
C ASN A 28 -12.95 3.92 9.57
N THR A 29 -12.09 4.59 10.34
CA THR A 29 -10.66 4.71 10.02
C THR A 29 -9.98 3.34 9.96
N ILE A 30 -10.25 2.46 10.93
CA ILE A 30 -9.71 1.08 10.92
C ILE A 30 -10.19 0.31 9.68
N LYS A 31 -11.47 0.42 9.31
CA LYS A 31 -11.99 -0.22 8.09
C LYS A 31 -11.29 0.30 6.84
N GLN A 32 -11.12 1.62 6.71
CA GLN A 32 -10.41 2.21 5.57
C GLN A 32 -8.96 1.72 5.48
N LEU A 33 -8.25 1.67 6.61
CA LEU A 33 -6.88 1.13 6.68
C LEU A 33 -6.82 -0.34 6.24
N LEU A 34 -7.76 -1.17 6.70
CA LEU A 34 -7.81 -2.59 6.32
C LEU A 34 -8.14 -2.76 4.83
N TYR A 35 -9.07 -1.97 4.30
CA TYR A 35 -9.40 -2.00 2.88
C TYR A 35 -8.25 -1.53 2.00
N GLN A 36 -7.56 -0.46 2.40
CA GLN A 36 -6.38 0.01 1.69
C GLN A 36 -5.26 -1.03 1.73
N HIS A 37 -4.97 -1.62 2.89
CA HIS A 37 -3.94 -2.65 2.99
C HIS A 37 -4.26 -3.87 2.11
N LYS A 38 -5.53 -4.30 2.07
CA LYS A 38 -5.99 -5.37 1.19
C LYS A 38 -5.82 -5.00 -0.28
N ALA A 39 -6.18 -3.77 -0.67
CA ALA A 39 -6.01 -3.29 -2.04
C ALA A 39 -4.54 -3.23 -2.46
N LYS A 40 -3.65 -2.72 -1.60
CA LYS A 40 -2.20 -2.68 -1.83
C LYS A 40 -1.61 -4.08 -2.05
N ARG A 41 -2.00 -5.04 -1.21
CA ARG A 41 -1.58 -6.43 -1.35
C ARG A 41 -2.06 -7.04 -2.67
N ASN A 42 -3.34 -6.87 -2.99
CA ASN A 42 -3.90 -7.35 -4.26
C ASN A 42 -3.20 -6.73 -5.47
N TYR A 43 -2.87 -5.44 -5.40
CA TYR A 43 -2.18 -4.73 -6.47
C TYR A 43 -0.79 -5.31 -6.73
N ILE A 44 0.06 -5.41 -5.70
CA ILE A 44 1.41 -5.94 -5.90
C ILE A 44 1.39 -7.43 -6.29
N ASP A 45 0.46 -8.22 -5.74
CA ASP A 45 0.30 -9.62 -6.11
C ASP A 45 -0.17 -9.78 -7.55
N TYR A 46 -1.09 -8.94 -8.02
CA TYR A 46 -1.50 -8.90 -9.43
C TYR A 46 -0.30 -8.62 -10.33
N LEU A 47 0.45 -7.54 -10.06
CA LEU A 47 1.60 -7.16 -10.87
C LEU A 47 2.65 -8.26 -10.97
N CYS A 48 3.05 -8.82 -9.82
CA CYS A 48 4.06 -9.86 -9.75
C CYS A 48 3.59 -11.14 -10.44
N LYS A 49 2.36 -11.57 -10.18
CA LYS A 49 1.79 -12.79 -10.78
C LYS A 49 1.68 -12.64 -12.30
N THR A 50 1.11 -11.53 -12.78
CA THR A 50 0.96 -11.30 -14.21
C THR A 50 2.31 -11.17 -14.92
N ALA A 51 3.31 -10.55 -14.30
CA ALA A 51 4.63 -10.46 -14.90
C ALA A 51 5.33 -11.82 -15.02
N VAL A 52 5.12 -12.73 -14.06
CA VAL A 52 5.63 -14.11 -14.15
C VAL A 52 4.87 -14.90 -15.22
N GLU A 53 3.54 -14.83 -15.24
CA GLU A 53 2.70 -15.50 -16.24
C GLU A 53 3.00 -15.04 -17.68
N GLN A 54 3.44 -13.79 -17.85
CA GLN A 54 3.82 -13.21 -19.14
C GLN A 54 5.32 -13.33 -19.43
N GLU A 55 6.06 -14.12 -18.64
CA GLU A 55 7.49 -14.39 -18.80
C GLU A 55 8.37 -13.12 -18.82
N ILE A 56 7.90 -12.03 -18.20
CA ILE A 56 8.67 -10.78 -18.06
C ILE A 56 9.66 -10.91 -16.91
N PHE A 57 9.23 -11.56 -15.83
CA PHE A 57 10.06 -11.85 -14.67
C PHE A 57 9.96 -13.32 -14.29
N ASN A 58 10.99 -13.84 -13.65
CA ASN A 58 10.88 -15.09 -12.92
C ASN A 58 10.36 -14.83 -11.49
N GLU A 59 10.05 -15.89 -10.76
CA GLU A 59 9.56 -15.81 -9.36
C GLU A 59 10.52 -15.07 -8.43
N ALA A 60 11.84 -15.20 -8.62
CA ALA A 60 12.82 -14.52 -7.77
C ALA A 60 12.81 -13.00 -7.99
N ASP A 61 12.67 -12.55 -9.24
CA ASP A 61 12.55 -11.12 -9.55
C ASP A 61 11.23 -10.55 -9.05
N ALA A 62 10.14 -11.31 -9.16
CA ALA A 62 8.84 -10.94 -8.61
C ALA A 62 8.90 -10.72 -7.09
N GLU A 63 9.62 -11.59 -6.35
CA GLU A 63 9.77 -11.44 -4.90
C GLU A 63 10.63 -10.23 -4.51
N LYS A 64 11.69 -9.91 -5.28
CA LYS A 64 12.46 -8.68 -5.09
C LYS A 64 11.58 -7.43 -5.25
N ILE A 65 10.76 -7.39 -6.30
CA ILE A 65 9.82 -6.29 -6.57
C ILE A 65 8.80 -6.18 -5.43
N ARG A 66 8.24 -7.30 -4.98
CA ARG A 66 7.30 -7.36 -3.85
C ARG A 66 7.93 -6.82 -2.56
N SER A 67 9.19 -7.16 -2.28
CA SER A 67 9.94 -6.62 -1.14
C SER A 67 10.21 -5.12 -1.27
N ILE A 68 10.58 -4.64 -2.46
CA ILE A 68 10.81 -3.21 -2.73
C ILE A 68 9.51 -2.42 -2.52
N TYR A 69 8.38 -2.91 -3.02
CA TYR A 69 7.07 -2.30 -2.83
C TYR A 69 6.79 -2.02 -1.34
N TRP A 70 6.92 -3.03 -0.48
CA TRP A 70 6.65 -2.88 0.94
C TRP A 70 7.68 -2.02 1.68
N LYS A 71 8.90 -1.89 1.16
CA LYS A 71 9.89 -0.94 1.68
C LYS A 71 9.47 0.50 1.38
N ILE A 72 9.03 0.78 0.16
CA ILE A 72 8.59 2.12 -0.28
C ILE A 72 7.26 2.50 0.40
N ASP A 73 6.32 1.56 0.54
CA ASP A 73 5.00 1.80 1.12
C ASP A 73 5.03 2.34 2.55
N LYS A 74 6.05 1.98 3.31
CA LYS A 74 6.23 2.48 4.69
C LYS A 74 6.53 3.98 4.76
N ALA A 75 7.05 4.56 3.68
CA ALA A 75 7.54 5.94 3.67
C ALA A 75 6.66 6.89 2.85
N PHE A 76 5.89 6.38 1.88
CA PHE A 76 5.26 7.23 0.87
C PHE A 76 3.80 6.87 0.63
N TYR A 77 3.02 7.89 0.25
CA TYR A 77 1.67 7.67 -0.25
C TYR A 77 1.69 7.00 -1.64
N PHE A 78 0.60 6.31 -1.99
CA PHE A 78 0.54 5.43 -3.15
C PHE A 78 0.98 6.08 -4.48
N GLY A 79 0.63 7.35 -4.72
CA GLY A 79 1.01 8.05 -5.95
C GLY A 79 2.53 8.18 -6.11
N TYR A 80 3.24 8.56 -5.06
CA TYR A 80 4.70 8.67 -5.11
C TYR A 80 5.38 7.28 -5.04
N LEU A 81 4.79 6.35 -4.28
CA LEU A 81 5.21 4.95 -4.30
C LEU A 81 5.22 4.41 -5.72
N ASN A 82 4.12 4.57 -6.48
CA ASN A 82 4.00 3.99 -7.81
C ASN A 82 4.97 4.62 -8.81
N ILE A 83 5.32 5.89 -8.63
CA ILE A 83 6.37 6.55 -9.42
C ILE A 83 7.72 5.85 -9.19
N LEU A 84 8.10 5.61 -7.93
CA LEU A 84 9.38 4.95 -7.59
C LEU A 84 9.39 3.47 -7.99
N LEU A 85 8.28 2.77 -7.76
CA LEU A 85 8.17 1.34 -8.11
C LEU A 85 8.31 1.12 -9.62
N LEU A 86 7.78 2.03 -10.43
CA LEU A 86 7.76 1.89 -11.89
C LEU A 86 8.85 2.73 -12.57
N ASP A 87 9.84 3.17 -11.80
CA ASP A 87 11.04 3.81 -12.30
C ASP A 87 12.09 2.71 -12.62
N PRO A 88 12.40 2.45 -13.90
CA PRO A 88 13.40 1.44 -14.28
C PRO A 88 14.81 1.77 -13.76
N GLU A 89 15.08 3.05 -13.46
CA GLU A 89 16.35 3.52 -12.93
C GLU A 89 16.36 3.60 -11.38
N TYR A 90 15.32 3.08 -10.71
CA TYR A 90 15.28 3.07 -9.26
C TYR A 90 16.46 2.26 -8.72
N LYS A 91 17.32 2.92 -7.92
CA LYS A 91 18.62 2.39 -7.49
C LYS A 91 18.52 1.01 -6.82
N GLU A 92 17.42 0.70 -6.14
CA GLU A 92 17.18 -0.61 -5.52
C GLU A 92 17.08 -1.76 -6.54
N TYR A 93 16.62 -1.50 -7.77
CA TYR A 93 16.59 -2.51 -8.83
C TYR A 93 17.99 -2.83 -9.33
N LYS A 94 18.81 -1.80 -9.55
CA LYS A 94 20.23 -1.97 -9.89
C LYS A 94 20.98 -2.75 -8.82
N ALA A 95 20.72 -2.48 -7.54
CA ALA A 95 21.34 -3.20 -6.43
C ALA A 95 20.92 -4.68 -6.36
N GLN A 96 19.75 -5.05 -6.91
CA GLN A 96 19.21 -6.41 -6.86
C GLN A 96 19.23 -7.13 -8.22
N ASN A 97 19.89 -6.54 -9.24
CA ASN A 97 19.94 -7.04 -10.62
C ASN A 97 18.56 -7.36 -11.19
N VAL A 98 17.58 -6.46 -10.98
CA VAL A 98 16.26 -6.56 -11.63
C VAL A 98 16.34 -5.89 -12.99
N ASP A 99 15.80 -6.54 -14.03
CA ASP A 99 15.82 -6.05 -15.41
C ASP A 99 14.98 -4.75 -15.57
N PRO A 100 15.60 -3.63 -15.98
CA PRO A 100 14.91 -2.37 -16.23
C PRO A 100 13.83 -2.47 -17.33
N GLU A 101 14.05 -3.27 -18.39
CA GLU A 101 13.05 -3.42 -19.46
C GLU A 101 11.77 -4.09 -18.94
N GLY A 102 11.93 -5.09 -18.07
CA GLY A 102 10.81 -5.69 -17.35
C GLY A 102 10.01 -4.69 -16.51
N ILE A 103 10.67 -3.71 -15.87
CA ILE A 103 9.99 -2.66 -15.08
C ILE A 103 9.15 -1.76 -16.00
N VAL A 104 9.65 -1.42 -17.18
CA VAL A 104 8.87 -0.67 -18.19
C VAL A 104 7.61 -1.44 -18.60
N LYS A 105 7.72 -2.77 -18.79
CA LYS A 105 6.55 -3.61 -19.10
C LYS A 105 5.59 -3.74 -17.92
N LEU A 106 6.10 -3.81 -16.68
CA LEU A 106 5.30 -3.86 -15.46
C LEU A 106 4.38 -2.63 -15.33
N LYS A 107 4.84 -1.45 -15.78
CA LYS A 107 4.05 -0.23 -15.81
C LYS A 107 2.76 -0.38 -16.62
N VAL A 108 2.81 -1.10 -17.75
CA VAL A 108 1.62 -1.34 -18.58
C VAL A 108 0.55 -2.13 -17.80
N PHE A 109 0.96 -3.11 -16.99
CA PHE A 109 0.03 -3.85 -16.14
C PHE A 109 -0.51 -3.00 -14.99
N SER A 110 0.33 -2.14 -14.40
CA SER A 110 -0.11 -1.15 -13.41
C SER A 110 -1.22 -0.28 -13.99
N ASP A 111 -0.96 0.33 -15.15
CA ASP A 111 -1.89 1.27 -15.77
C ASP A 111 -3.23 0.57 -16.07
N LYS A 112 -3.19 -0.65 -16.62
CA LYS A 112 -4.39 -1.47 -16.86
C LYS A 112 -5.16 -1.80 -15.57
N TYR A 113 -4.47 -2.16 -14.48
CA TYR A 113 -5.14 -2.44 -13.20
C TYR A 113 -5.83 -1.21 -12.63
N LEU A 114 -5.21 -0.04 -12.77
CA LEU A 114 -5.71 1.23 -12.25
C LEU A 114 -6.86 1.84 -13.09
N GLU A 115 -7.22 1.24 -14.23
CA GLU A 115 -8.45 1.58 -14.95
C GLU A 115 -9.71 1.25 -14.12
N ASP A 116 -9.64 0.26 -13.21
CA ASP A 116 -10.69 0.03 -12.23
C ASP A 116 -10.68 1.15 -11.17
N LYS A 117 -11.60 2.09 -11.35
CA LYS A 117 -11.81 3.24 -10.46
C LYS A 117 -11.98 2.85 -8.99
N LYS A 118 -12.55 1.69 -8.68
CA LYS A 118 -12.71 1.23 -7.31
C LYS A 118 -11.34 0.87 -6.71
N GLN A 119 -10.51 0.16 -7.45
CA GLN A 119 -9.16 -0.20 -6.99
C GLN A 119 -8.28 1.04 -6.84
N ASP A 120 -8.30 1.96 -7.81
CA ASP A 120 -7.55 3.22 -7.71
C ASP A 120 -7.98 4.04 -6.48
N ALA A 121 -9.29 4.15 -6.23
CA ALA A 121 -9.83 4.84 -5.06
C ALA A 121 -9.40 4.20 -3.73
N LEU A 122 -9.42 2.86 -3.66
CA LEU A 122 -8.97 2.12 -2.48
C LEU A 122 -7.47 2.30 -2.21
N LEU A 123 -6.64 2.26 -3.26
CA LEU A 123 -5.18 2.43 -3.15
C LEU A 123 -4.81 3.85 -2.69
N ARG A 124 -5.51 4.88 -3.18
CA ARG A 124 -5.25 6.29 -2.87
C ARG A 124 -5.89 6.81 -1.58
N TRP A 125 -6.55 5.95 -0.80
CA TRP A 125 -7.32 6.36 0.39
C TRP A 125 -8.37 7.44 0.06
N LYS A 126 -8.98 7.35 -1.12
CA LYS A 126 -10.09 8.22 -1.53
C LYS A 126 -11.46 7.54 -1.37
N TYR A 127 -11.46 6.26 -1.02
CA TYR A 127 -12.70 5.49 -0.84
C TYR A 127 -13.32 5.77 0.53
N ILE A 128 -14.44 6.48 0.52
CA ILE A 128 -15.38 6.57 1.64
C ILE A 128 -16.50 5.61 1.30
N ASP A 129 -16.63 4.53 2.07
CA ASP A 129 -17.76 3.60 1.99
C ASP A 129 -19.01 4.38 2.45
N SER A 130 -19.82 4.81 1.48
CA SER A 130 -21.03 5.60 1.66
C SER A 130 -22.23 4.70 1.96
#